data_AF-A0A3C0EBQ3-F1
#
_entry.id   AF-A0A3C0EBQ3-F1
#
_cell.length_a   1.000
_cell.length_b   1.000
_cell.length_c   1.000
_cell.angle_alpha   90.00
_cell.angle_beta   90.00
_cell.angle_gamma   90.00
#
_symmetry.space_group_name_H-M   'P 1'
#
loop_
_entity.id
_entity.type
_entity.pdbx_description
1 polymer ?
#
loop_
_entity_poly.entity_id
_entity_poly.type
_entity_poly.pdbx_seq_one_letter_code
_entity_poly.pdbx_strand_id
1 'polypeptide(L)' 'GALNHYPDVSPDGKWVAFSVRHGIGTKADIYILRIDGTGLKQVTATQGVDEDRPSWSPDGKEPAYGRNDDADPASG' A
#
# COMPACT_ATOMS: atom_id res chain seq x y z
N GLY A 1 -8.41 -4.59 -17.29
CA GLY A 1 -7.82 -3.48 -16.52
C GLY A 1 -6.65 -4.03 -15.73
N ALA A 2 -5.55 -3.30 -15.61
CA ALA A 2 -4.29 -3.78 -15.07
C ALA A 2 -4.44 -4.28 -13.61
N LEU A 3 -4.49 -5.59 -13.42
CA LEU A 3 -4.32 -6.24 -12.12
C LEU A 3 -2.83 -6.56 -11.95
N ASN A 4 -2.04 -5.54 -11.67
CA ASN A 4 -0.59 -5.65 -11.58
C ASN A 4 -0.16 -5.37 -10.14
N HIS A 5 0.43 -6.39 -9.50
CA HIS A 5 0.90 -6.46 -8.10
C HIS A 5 2.10 -5.53 -7.79
N TYR A 6 2.13 -4.32 -8.33
CA TYR A 6 3.27 -3.41 -8.34
C TYR A 6 2.89 -2.04 -7.76
N PRO A 7 3.88 -1.18 -7.46
CA PRO A 7 3.60 0.24 -7.22
C PRO A 7 2.67 0.82 -8.30
N ASP A 8 1.73 1.66 -7.88
CA ASP A 8 0.77 2.31 -8.78
C ASP A 8 0.94 3.83 -8.77
N VAL A 9 0.76 4.46 -9.94
CA VAL A 9 0.96 5.89 -10.13
C VAL A 9 -0.39 6.59 -10.13
N SER A 10 -0.49 7.71 -9.43
CA SER A 10 -1.73 8.50 -9.40
C SER A 10 -2.12 8.97 -10.80
N PRO A 11 -3.42 9.14 -11.11
CA PRO A 11 -3.87 9.60 -12.43
C PRO A 11 -3.27 10.93 -12.88
N ASP A 12 -2.92 11.80 -11.93
CA ASP A 12 -2.25 13.08 -12.20
C ASP A 12 -0.72 12.98 -12.36
N GLY A 13 -0.15 11.78 -12.22
CA GLY A 13 1.26 11.48 -12.39
C GLY A 13 2.17 12.03 -11.29
N LYS A 14 1.61 12.50 -10.15
CA LYS A 14 2.41 13.16 -9.10
C LYS A 14 2.84 12.25 -7.96
N TRP A 15 2.15 11.13 -7.77
CA TRP A 15 2.35 10.24 -6.63
C TRP A 15 2.51 8.80 -7.07
N VAL A 16 3.28 8.04 -6.29
CA VAL A 16 3.38 6.58 -6.38
C VAL A 16 2.88 6.00 -5.07
N ALA A 17 2.00 5.01 -5.14
CA ALA A 17 1.60 4.20 -3.99
C ALA A 17 2.31 2.86 -4.04
N PHE A 18 2.81 2.38 -2.89
CA PHE A 18 3.53 1.11 -2.78
C PHE A 18 3.38 0.54 -1.37
N SER A 19 3.56 -0.77 -1.23
CA SER A 19 3.59 -1.43 0.07
C SER A 19 5.02 -1.57 0.60
N VAL A 20 5.17 -1.45 1.91
CA VAL A 20 6.46 -1.58 2.61
C VAL A 20 6.33 -2.65 3.69
N ARG A 21 7.25 -3.63 3.67
CA ARG A 21 7.45 -4.57 4.78
C ARG A 21 8.64 -4.13 5.62
N HIS A 22 8.43 -3.95 6.91
CA HIS A 22 9.40 -3.39 7.84
C HIS A 22 10.41 -4.43 8.36
N GLY A 23 10.26 -5.69 7.97
CA GLY A 23 11.18 -6.77 8.26
C GLY A 23 10.65 -8.12 7.80
N ILE A 24 11.45 -9.16 8.00
CA ILE A 24 11.00 -10.53 7.76
C ILE A 24 9.93 -10.89 8.80
N GLY A 25 8.81 -11.45 8.35
CA GLY A 25 7.69 -11.84 9.22
C GLY A 25 6.80 -10.67 9.66
N THR A 26 7.05 -9.44 9.20
CA THR A 26 6.14 -8.32 9.46
C THR A 26 5.04 -8.24 8.42
N LYS A 27 3.93 -7.65 8.83
CA LYS A 27 2.88 -7.22 7.94
C LYS A 27 3.33 -5.99 7.13
N ALA A 28 2.74 -5.82 5.96
CA ALA A 28 3.00 -4.69 5.09
C ALA A 28 2.05 -3.52 5.40
N ASP A 29 2.56 -2.30 5.24
CA ASP A 29 1.79 -1.06 5.29
C ASP A 29 1.84 -0.36 3.93
N ILE A 30 0.85 0.48 3.63
CA ILE A 30 0.80 1.28 2.39
C ILE A 30 1.45 2.64 2.62
N TYR A 31 2.29 3.04 1.67
CA TYR A 31 2.93 4.34 1.60
C TYR A 31 2.64 5.01 0.26
N ILE A 32 2.73 6.34 0.26
CA ILE A 32 2.80 7.14 -0.96
C ILE A 32 4.04 8.03 -0.95
N LEU A 33 4.58 8.30 -2.13
CA LEU A 33 5.73 9.16 -2.35
C LEU A 33 5.48 10.05 -3.56
N ARG A 34 5.98 11.28 -3.54
CA ARG A 34 5.98 12.13 -4.74
C ARG A 34 6.91 11.55 -5.79
N ILE A 35 6.56 11.71 -7.06
CA ILE A 35 7.42 11.26 -8.19
C ILE A 35 8.80 11.92 -8.17
N ASP A 36 8.92 13.13 -7.62
CA ASP A 36 10.20 13.83 -7.44
C ASP A 36 11.08 13.26 -6.29
N GLY A 37 10.62 12.21 -5.61
CA GLY A 37 11.32 11.55 -4.51
C GLY A 37 11.10 12.19 -3.14
N THR A 38 10.29 13.25 -3.05
CA THR A 38 9.98 13.92 -1.77
C THR A 38 8.64 13.48 -1.20
N GLY A 39 8.30 13.98 0.00
CA GLY A 39 6.94 13.86 0.54
C GLY A 39 6.48 12.44 0.84
N LEU A 40 7.38 11.57 1.32
CA LEU A 40 7.01 10.22 1.78
C LEU A 40 5.94 10.32 2.87
N LYS A 41 4.83 9.61 2.70
CA LYS A 41 3.73 9.56 3.65
C LYS A 41 3.25 8.12 3.84
N GLN A 42 3.08 7.74 5.10
CA GLN A 42 2.40 6.50 5.47
C GLN A 42 0.88 6.69 5.34
N VAL A 43 0.22 5.77 4.64
CA VAL A 43 -1.24 5.77 4.42
C VAL A 43 -1.93 4.83 5.42
N THR A 44 -1.35 3.66 5.66
CA THR A 44 -1.86 2.70 6.64
C THR A 44 -0.82 2.39 7.71
N ALA A 45 -1.29 2.09 8.92
CA ALA A 45 -0.45 1.74 10.08
C ALA A 45 -1.21 0.76 10.98
N THR A 46 -1.95 -0.17 10.37
CA THR A 46 -2.90 -1.01 11.10
C THR A 46 -2.16 -2.20 11.69
N GLN A 47 -2.12 -2.27 13.02
CA GLN A 47 -1.38 -3.33 13.71
C GLN A 47 -1.94 -4.73 13.37
N GLY A 48 -1.05 -5.63 12.94
CA GLY A 48 -1.37 -7.05 12.71
C GLY A 48 -2.03 -7.34 11.37
N VAL A 49 -2.28 -6.32 10.55
CA VAL A 49 -2.96 -6.45 9.25
C VAL A 49 -1.96 -6.34 8.12
N ASP A 50 -2.02 -7.25 7.14
CA ASP A 50 -1.21 -7.16 5.93
C ASP A 50 -1.93 -6.30 4.88
N GLU A 51 -1.40 -5.11 4.60
CA GLU A 51 -1.96 -4.19 3.60
C GLU A 51 -1.03 -4.09 2.39
N ASP A 52 -1.55 -4.46 1.22
CA ASP A 52 -0.75 -4.56 0.00
C ASP A 52 -1.53 -4.18 -1.26
N ARG A 53 -0.92 -4.37 -2.44
CA ARG A 53 -1.55 -4.16 -3.75
C ARG A 53 -2.28 -2.80 -3.87
N PRO A 54 -1.59 -1.67 -3.62
CA PRO A 54 -2.25 -0.38 -3.73
C PRO A 54 -2.67 -0.10 -5.18
N SER A 55 -3.80 0.57 -5.35
CA SER A 55 -4.24 1.11 -6.64
C SER A 55 -4.94 2.44 -6.44
N TRP A 56 -4.56 3.44 -7.23
CA TRP A 56 -5.15 4.78 -7.12
C TRP A 56 -6.60 4.80 -7.58
N SER A 57 -7.42 5.52 -6.82
CA SER A 57 -8.74 5.89 -7.27
C SER A 57 -8.65 6.74 -8.57
N PRO A 58 -9.63 6.63 -9.48
CA PRO A 58 -9.66 7.47 -10.68
C PRO A 58 -9.68 8.98 -10.40
N ASP A 59 -10.17 9.39 -9.22
CA ASP A 59 -10.18 10.78 -8.79
C ASP A 59 -8.84 11.24 -8.17
N GLY A 60 -7.86 10.33 -8.02
CA GLY A 60 -6.50 10.62 -7.59
C GLY A 60 -6.36 11.09 -6.14
N LYS A 61 -7.41 10.95 -5.31
CA LYS A 61 -7.37 11.42 -3.92
C LYS A 61 -6.67 10.45 -2.99
N GLU A 62 -6.96 9.16 -3.10
CA GLU A 62 -6.42 8.13 -2.22
C GLU A 62 -6.26 6.79 -2.96
N PRO A 63 -5.28 5.96 -2.56
CA PRO A 63 -5.19 4.60 -3.05
C PRO A 63 -6.17 3.67 -2.30
N ALA A 64 -6.85 2.81 -3.04
CA ALA A 64 -7.39 1.56 -2.52
C ALA A 64 -6.25 0.56 -2.30
N TYR A 65 -6.45 -0.45 -1.46
CA TYR A 65 -5.45 -1.47 -1.18
C TYR A 65 -6.11 -2.79 -0.76
N GLY A 66 -5.39 -3.89 -0.99
CA GLY A 66 -5.70 -5.19 -0.42
C GLY A 66 -5.46 -5.15 1.09
N ARG A 67 -6.35 -5.78 1.84
CA ARG A 67 -6.29 -5.85 3.29
C ARG A 67 -6.53 -7.30 3.71
N ASN A 68 -5.53 -7.93 4.29
CA ASN A 68 -5.60 -9.28 4.81
C ASN A 68 -5.43 -9.24 6.32
N ASP A 69 -6.56 -9.40 7.00
CA ASP A 69 -6.66 -9.42 8.46
C ASP A 69 -6.30 -10.81 9.02
N ASP A 70 -5.73 -11.71 8.20
CA ASP A 70 -5.50 -13.11 8.54
C ASP A 70 -4.85 -13.22 9.93
N ALA A 71 -5.72 -13.45 10.91
CA ALA A 71 -5.44 -14.13 12.14
C ALA A 71 -4.85 -15.46 11.71
N ASP A 72 -3.54 -15.59 11.90
CA ASP A 72 -2.85 -16.84 11.66
C ASP A 72 -3.65 -17.99 12.32
N PRO A 73 -4.24 -18.93 11.56
CA PRO A 73 -4.91 -20.08 12.15
C PRO A 73 -3.92 -21.01 12.89
N ALA A 74 -2.62 -20.70 12.93
CA ALA A 74 -1.65 -21.38 13.77
C ALA A 74 -1.55 -20.82 15.21
N SER A 75 -2.45 -19.93 15.63
CA SER A 75 -2.57 -19.52 17.03
C SER A 75 -3.47 -20.47 17.85
N GLY A 76 -3.10 -21.77 17.94
CA GLY A 76 -3.63 -22.72 18.93
C GLY A 76 -4.97 -23.37 18.61
#